data_AF-A0A0W0Z7C4-F1
#
_entry.id   AF-A0A0W0Z7C4-F1
#
_cell.length_a   1.000
_cell.length_b   1.000
_cell.length_c   1.000
_cell.angle_alpha   90.00
_cell.angle_beta   90.00
_cell.angle_gamma   90.00
#
_symmetry.space_group_name_H-M   'P 1'
#
loop_
_entity.id
_entity.type
_entity.pdbx_description
1 polymer ?
#
loop_
_entity_poly.entity_id
_entity_poly.type
_entity_poly.pdbx_seq_one_letter_code
_entity_poly.pdbx_strand_id
1 'polypeptide(L)'
;MPVYNIITPKEWENFSSGNGIENTQIQSALGRLYQNTTIYERLDNLIALYDACQAHEPANNKISEIQEQAARFIEIIGNSPDIENTIEQRRTMRRTWPNYLPNTTLQHLRPFRTEQSREEKILHRISDHFRALGSRKLLDVNKQDKVHDKLFNVTMLTPLEKEEFRVMPSEGRLWQLNQPVDEETALSIAPFDTTEMHAHNNAQGRAIFVLSPQGELFAGLSEMGKFHHSSFQSGGYVAYGGTFAVNNGRLDYIDDYSGHYTPKAQQFFNVLKELKNRNLIHEDTQINKKFNENIGLKVGSNLLNTRGFLGLQGKSIPKEQEPIDHYQTIQLFLYASDLSFDNPIWRTFAIVMHEHLNTTLLATDEDETMTEHYEEIIEFQNDLGIQPDFVKEHPLEYQEHVENFKKMVESNKGLMDDLGGNINWLHVYKPEETQTNTI
;
A
#
# COMPACT_ATOMS: atom_id res chain seq x y z
N MET A 1 -5.70 -19.64 -10.17
CA MET A 1 -5.11 -20.55 -9.16
C MET A 1 -6.24 -21.18 -8.35
N PRO A 2 -6.02 -22.26 -7.58
CA PRO A 2 -7.11 -22.87 -6.82
C PRO A 2 -7.65 -21.91 -5.76
N VAL A 3 -8.97 -21.91 -5.60
CA VAL A 3 -9.69 -21.37 -4.45
C VAL A 3 -9.93 -22.54 -3.52
N TYR A 4 -9.60 -22.39 -2.23
CA TYR A 4 -9.82 -23.43 -1.24
C TYR A 4 -11.04 -23.08 -0.39
N ASN A 5 -11.97 -24.03 -0.28
CA ASN A 5 -13.21 -23.87 0.46
C ASN A 5 -13.20 -24.78 1.68
N ILE A 6 -13.82 -24.33 2.76
CA ILE A 6 -14.23 -25.20 3.87
C ILE A 6 -15.68 -25.59 3.63
N ILE A 7 -16.03 -26.85 3.89
CA ILE A 7 -17.43 -27.33 3.90
C ILE A 7 -18.35 -26.39 4.71
N THR A 8 -19.56 -26.16 4.22
CA THR A 8 -20.57 -25.38 4.95
C THR A 8 -21.20 -26.19 6.08
N PRO A 9 -21.77 -25.54 7.12
CA PRO A 9 -22.53 -26.24 8.16
C PRO A 9 -23.68 -27.08 7.60
N LYS A 10 -24.35 -26.59 6.55
CA LYS A 10 -25.46 -27.27 5.86
C LYS A 10 -25.01 -28.52 5.10
N GLU A 11 -23.89 -28.46 4.39
CA GLU A 11 -23.30 -29.63 3.74
C GLU A 11 -22.87 -30.69 4.75
N TRP A 12 -22.29 -30.26 5.87
CA TRP A 12 -21.95 -31.16 6.97
C TRP A 12 -23.20 -31.81 7.59
N GLU A 13 -24.26 -31.04 7.86
CA GLU A 13 -25.53 -31.55 8.40
C GLU A 13 -26.18 -32.59 7.47
N ASN A 14 -26.19 -32.32 6.17
CA ASN A 14 -26.69 -33.26 5.16
C ASN A 14 -25.86 -34.55 5.11
N PHE A 15 -24.53 -34.44 5.14
CA PHE A 15 -23.63 -35.58 5.15
C PHE A 15 -23.79 -36.42 6.42
N SER A 16 -23.74 -35.78 7.59
CA SER A 16 -23.83 -36.43 8.91
C SER A 16 -25.16 -37.15 9.09
N SER A 17 -26.28 -36.47 8.82
CA SER A 17 -27.62 -37.04 8.92
C SER A 17 -27.84 -38.17 7.91
N GLY A 18 -27.40 -37.97 6.66
CA GLY A 18 -27.57 -38.95 5.58
C GLY A 18 -26.76 -40.24 5.77
N ASN A 19 -25.69 -40.21 6.57
CA ASN A 19 -24.83 -41.36 6.84
C ASN A 19 -24.89 -41.86 8.29
N GLY A 20 -25.72 -41.27 9.14
CA GLY A 20 -25.82 -41.63 10.56
C GLY A 20 -24.54 -41.38 11.35
N ILE A 21 -23.77 -40.35 10.96
CA ILE A 21 -22.50 -39.99 11.60
C ILE A 21 -22.75 -38.81 12.53
N GLU A 22 -22.73 -39.04 13.84
CA GLU A 22 -22.85 -37.97 14.83
C GLU A 22 -21.46 -37.53 15.33
N ASN A 23 -21.07 -36.28 15.03
CA ASN A 23 -19.89 -35.66 15.63
C ASN A 23 -20.20 -34.21 16.03
N THR A 24 -20.57 -34.02 17.29
CA THR A 24 -20.93 -32.71 17.86
C THR A 24 -19.76 -31.75 17.94
N GLN A 25 -18.52 -32.26 17.99
CA GLN A 25 -17.32 -31.41 18.01
C GLN A 25 -17.08 -30.77 16.64
N ILE A 26 -17.20 -31.54 15.55
CA ILE A 26 -17.12 -31.03 14.18
C ILE A 26 -18.25 -30.03 13.92
N GLN A 27 -19.49 -30.37 14.28
CA GLN A 27 -20.65 -29.47 14.16
C GLN A 27 -20.41 -28.13 14.88
N SER A 28 -19.92 -28.18 16.13
CA SER A 28 -19.66 -26.98 16.93
C SER A 28 -18.47 -26.17 16.40
N ALA A 29 -17.44 -26.83 15.88
CA ALA A 29 -16.30 -26.15 15.27
C ALA A 29 -16.70 -25.43 13.98
N LEU A 30 -17.45 -26.08 13.08
CA LEU A 30 -17.99 -25.45 11.87
C LEU A 30 -18.93 -24.29 12.20
N GLY A 31 -19.84 -24.47 13.17
CA GLY A 31 -20.76 -23.41 13.59
C GLY A 31 -20.02 -22.16 14.11
N ARG A 32 -18.91 -22.32 14.83
CA ARG A 32 -18.06 -21.19 15.28
C ARG A 32 -17.22 -20.61 14.16
N LEU A 33 -16.73 -21.45 13.25
CA LEU A 33 -15.90 -21.02 12.13
C LEU A 33 -16.67 -20.08 11.17
N TYR A 34 -17.97 -20.29 11.00
CA TYR A 34 -18.83 -19.46 10.15
C TYR A 34 -19.40 -18.22 10.86
N GLN A 35 -19.05 -17.99 12.13
CA GLN A 35 -19.38 -16.73 12.80
C GLN A 35 -18.53 -15.57 12.26
N ASN A 36 -19.06 -14.36 12.37
CA ASN A 36 -18.30 -13.15 12.07
C ASN A 36 -17.29 -12.88 13.18
N THR A 37 -16.10 -13.45 13.04
CA THR A 37 -14.99 -13.37 14.01
C THR A 37 -13.71 -12.86 13.35
N THR A 38 -12.80 -12.36 14.18
CA THR A 38 -11.45 -11.95 13.74
C THR A 38 -10.65 -13.14 13.21
N ILE A 39 -9.59 -12.91 12.42
CA ILE A 39 -8.70 -13.99 11.94
C ILE A 39 -8.05 -14.78 13.10
N TYR A 40 -7.86 -14.14 14.25
CA TYR A 40 -7.25 -14.76 15.44
C TYR A 40 -8.14 -15.87 16.00
N GLU A 41 -9.42 -15.54 16.19
CA GLU A 41 -10.45 -16.48 16.64
C GLU A 41 -10.76 -17.51 15.55
N ARG A 42 -10.75 -17.09 14.29
CA ARG A 42 -10.95 -17.97 13.13
C ARG A 42 -9.86 -19.03 13.05
N LEU A 43 -8.60 -18.66 13.26
CA LEU A 43 -7.50 -19.63 13.35
C LEU A 43 -7.71 -20.60 14.52
N ASP A 44 -8.17 -20.13 15.68
CA ASP A 44 -8.48 -21.02 16.81
C ASP A 44 -9.63 -21.99 16.48
N ASN A 45 -10.65 -21.54 15.72
CA ASN A 45 -11.76 -22.37 15.27
C ASN A 45 -11.34 -23.38 14.20
N LEU A 46 -10.44 -23.00 13.27
CA LEU A 46 -9.84 -23.91 12.29
C LEU A 46 -9.04 -25.02 12.97
N ILE A 47 -8.26 -24.68 13.99
CA ILE A 47 -7.50 -25.65 14.79
C ILE A 47 -8.47 -26.61 15.50
N ALA A 48 -9.55 -26.09 16.10
CA ALA A 48 -10.55 -26.93 16.73
C ALA A 48 -11.26 -27.88 15.74
N LEU A 49 -11.51 -27.43 14.51
CA LEU A 49 -12.06 -28.27 13.44
C LEU A 49 -11.07 -29.37 13.04
N TYR A 50 -9.79 -29.01 12.84
CA TYR A 50 -8.72 -29.96 12.52
C TYR A 50 -8.58 -31.05 13.60
N ASP A 51 -8.52 -30.65 14.88
CA ASP A 51 -8.42 -31.58 16.01
C ASP A 51 -9.65 -32.51 16.09
N ALA A 52 -10.86 -31.97 15.89
CA ALA A 52 -12.10 -32.73 15.96
C ALA A 52 -12.23 -33.76 14.82
N CYS A 53 -11.69 -33.45 13.64
CA CYS A 53 -11.61 -34.40 12.54
C CYS A 53 -10.56 -35.47 12.81
N GLN A 54 -9.38 -35.08 13.33
CA GLN A 54 -8.30 -36.01 13.67
C GLN A 54 -8.70 -37.02 14.76
N ALA A 55 -9.50 -36.59 15.74
CA ALA A 55 -9.96 -37.42 16.85
C ALA A 55 -11.18 -38.30 16.50
N HIS A 56 -11.72 -38.20 15.29
CA HIS A 56 -12.91 -38.94 14.90
C HIS A 56 -12.61 -40.42 14.62
N GLU A 57 -13.40 -41.29 15.23
CA GLU A 57 -13.33 -42.75 15.03
C GLU A 57 -14.74 -43.32 14.82
N PRO A 58 -14.92 -44.28 13.88
CA PRO A 58 -13.91 -44.84 12.99
C PRO A 58 -13.51 -43.86 11.87
N ALA A 59 -12.35 -44.10 11.25
CA ALA A 59 -11.87 -43.32 10.10
C ALA A 59 -12.95 -43.15 9.01
N ASN A 60 -13.09 -41.93 8.50
CA ASN A 60 -14.09 -41.58 7.49
C ASN A 60 -13.50 -40.63 6.44
N ASN A 61 -13.59 -41.01 5.16
CA ASN A 61 -12.98 -40.26 4.05
C ASN A 61 -13.45 -38.79 3.97
N LYS A 62 -14.74 -38.52 4.24
CA LYS A 62 -15.26 -37.14 4.18
C LYS A 62 -14.71 -36.31 5.33
N ILE A 63 -14.56 -36.89 6.52
CA ILE A 63 -13.97 -36.20 7.67
C ILE A 63 -12.48 -35.94 7.44
N SER A 64 -11.76 -36.88 6.81
CA SER A 64 -10.39 -36.64 6.36
C SER A 64 -10.29 -35.50 5.34
N GLU A 65 -11.23 -35.40 4.39
CA GLU A 65 -11.30 -34.26 3.45
C GLU A 65 -11.51 -32.92 4.19
N ILE A 66 -12.39 -32.89 5.19
CA ILE A 66 -12.63 -31.69 6.01
C ILE A 66 -11.38 -31.33 6.83
N GLN A 67 -10.66 -32.33 7.34
CA GLN A 67 -9.39 -32.13 8.02
C GLN A 67 -8.35 -31.50 7.08
N GLU A 68 -8.25 -31.97 5.83
CA GLU A 68 -7.36 -31.43 4.81
C GLU A 68 -7.74 -29.99 4.42
N GLN A 69 -9.03 -29.66 4.34
CA GLN A 69 -9.51 -28.29 4.12
C GLN A 69 -9.07 -27.37 5.28
N ALA A 70 -9.28 -27.78 6.53
CA ALA A 70 -8.86 -27.01 7.70
C ALA A 70 -7.33 -26.85 7.75
N ALA A 71 -6.59 -27.92 7.48
CA ALA A 71 -5.14 -27.93 7.38
C ALA A 71 -4.63 -26.92 6.36
N ARG A 72 -5.25 -26.84 5.17
CA ARG A 72 -4.84 -25.91 4.12
C ARG A 72 -4.99 -24.45 4.53
N PHE A 73 -6.07 -24.11 5.25
CA PHE A 73 -6.24 -22.76 5.79
C PHE A 73 -5.19 -22.45 6.87
N ILE A 74 -4.91 -23.40 7.77
CA ILE A 74 -3.89 -23.23 8.82
C ILE A 74 -2.50 -23.03 8.19
N GLU A 75 -2.16 -23.80 7.17
CA GLU A 75 -0.91 -23.67 6.40
C GLU A 75 -0.79 -22.28 5.78
N ILE A 76 -1.84 -21.79 5.09
CA ILE A 76 -1.80 -20.48 4.45
C ILE A 76 -1.69 -19.36 5.49
N ILE A 77 -2.52 -19.37 6.53
CA ILE A 77 -2.48 -18.37 7.62
C ILE A 77 -1.11 -18.41 8.33
N GLY A 78 -0.57 -19.62 8.50
CA GLY A 78 0.69 -19.88 9.18
C GLY A 78 1.95 -19.65 8.34
N ASN A 79 1.81 -19.62 7.00
CA ASN A 79 2.91 -19.67 6.02
C ASN A 79 3.95 -20.73 6.37
N SER A 80 3.46 -21.95 6.65
CA SER A 80 4.28 -23.08 7.05
C SER A 80 3.58 -24.39 6.71
N PRO A 81 4.24 -25.32 5.99
CA PRO A 81 3.70 -26.65 5.74
C PRO A 81 3.69 -27.53 7.01
N ASP A 82 4.46 -27.16 8.04
CA ASP A 82 4.46 -27.82 9.34
C ASP A 82 3.29 -27.31 10.20
N ILE A 83 2.13 -27.92 9.98
CA ILE A 83 0.87 -27.57 10.62
C ILE A 83 0.93 -27.80 12.14
N GLU A 84 1.53 -28.91 12.59
CA GLU A 84 1.61 -29.25 14.02
C GLU A 84 2.37 -28.17 14.80
N ASN A 85 3.52 -27.74 14.27
CA ASN A 85 4.29 -26.65 14.86
C ASN A 85 3.55 -25.31 14.80
N THR A 86 2.85 -24.99 13.70
CA THR A 86 2.00 -23.79 13.61
C THR A 86 0.92 -23.79 14.70
N ILE A 87 0.25 -24.93 14.90
CA ILE A 87 -0.77 -25.13 15.94
C ILE A 87 -0.16 -24.95 17.34
N GLU A 88 0.99 -25.59 17.60
CA GLU A 88 1.68 -25.50 18.89
C GLU A 88 2.11 -24.06 19.20
N GLN A 89 2.68 -23.36 18.21
CA GLN A 89 3.06 -21.95 18.33
C GLN A 89 1.85 -21.07 18.66
N ARG A 90 0.73 -21.23 17.94
CA ARG A 90 -0.51 -20.48 18.20
C ARG A 90 -1.03 -20.75 19.61
N ARG A 91 -1.14 -22.02 20.03
CA ARG A 91 -1.60 -22.42 21.37
C ARG A 91 -0.71 -21.87 22.49
N THR A 92 0.60 -21.90 22.30
CA THR A 92 1.58 -21.43 23.28
C THR A 92 1.56 -19.91 23.41
N MET A 93 1.61 -19.21 22.28
CA MET A 93 1.73 -17.75 22.25
C MET A 93 0.44 -17.05 22.65
N ARG A 94 -0.74 -17.58 22.25
CA ARG A 94 -2.03 -16.94 22.52
C ARG A 94 -2.32 -16.74 24.01
N ARG A 95 -1.76 -17.59 24.88
CA ARG A 95 -1.87 -17.47 26.35
C ARG A 95 -1.31 -16.15 26.88
N THR A 96 -0.29 -15.61 26.21
CA THR A 96 0.37 -14.36 26.59
C THR A 96 0.07 -13.21 25.64
N TRP A 97 -0.23 -13.51 24.38
CA TRP A 97 -0.56 -12.55 23.34
C TRP A 97 -1.75 -13.09 22.52
N PRO A 98 -3.00 -12.82 22.95
CA PRO A 98 -4.21 -13.37 22.32
C PRO A 98 -4.30 -13.10 20.80
N ASN A 99 -3.77 -11.95 20.36
CA ASN A 99 -3.74 -11.53 18.96
C ASN A 99 -2.40 -11.90 18.28
N TYR A 100 -1.74 -12.98 18.70
CA TYR A 100 -0.58 -13.50 17.99
C TYR A 100 -1.03 -14.30 16.77
N LEU A 101 -0.68 -13.85 15.57
CA LEU A 101 -0.71 -14.71 14.39
C LEU A 101 0.69 -15.19 14.08
N PRO A 102 0.87 -16.49 13.78
CA PRO A 102 2.04 -16.92 13.03
C PRO A 102 2.18 -16.08 11.74
N ASN A 103 3.39 -15.97 11.18
CA ASN A 103 3.65 -15.26 9.91
C ASN A 103 3.40 -13.72 9.86
N THR A 104 2.91 -13.07 10.91
CA THR A 104 2.72 -11.60 10.89
C THR A 104 3.96 -10.80 11.29
N THR A 105 4.94 -11.43 11.95
CA THR A 105 6.15 -10.76 12.47
C THR A 105 6.97 -9.97 11.43
N LEU A 106 7.30 -8.69 11.71
CA LEU A 106 8.25 -7.88 10.93
C LEU A 106 9.69 -8.04 11.46
N GLN A 107 10.64 -8.42 10.60
CA GLN A 107 12.02 -8.67 11.02
C GLN A 107 12.76 -7.37 11.39
N HIS A 108 12.61 -6.30 10.60
CA HIS A 108 13.26 -5.01 10.84
C HIS A 108 12.77 -4.25 12.09
N LEU A 109 11.63 -4.67 12.64
CA LEU A 109 11.08 -4.17 13.90
C LEU A 109 11.46 -5.05 15.10
N ARG A 110 12.17 -6.17 14.92
CA ARG A 110 12.53 -7.09 16.01
C ARG A 110 14.04 -7.29 16.18
N PRO A 111 14.51 -7.31 17.43
CA PRO A 111 15.47 -8.28 17.92
C PRO A 111 14.70 -9.35 18.73
N PHE A 112 14.60 -10.60 18.29
CA PHE A 112 14.02 -11.64 19.16
C PHE A 112 15.07 -12.28 20.07
N ARG A 113 14.75 -12.40 21.36
CA ARG A 113 15.37 -13.33 22.31
C ARG A 113 14.27 -14.23 22.88
N THR A 114 14.35 -15.52 22.58
CA THR A 114 13.48 -16.57 23.11
C THR A 114 14.01 -17.00 24.46
N GLU A 115 13.49 -16.44 25.58
CA GLU A 115 13.54 -16.98 26.96
C GLU A 115 13.12 -15.90 28.00
N GLN A 116 11.85 -15.49 28.04
CA GLN A 116 11.38 -14.50 29.04
C GLN A 116 9.93 -14.75 29.52
N SER A 117 9.63 -14.30 30.74
CA SER A 117 8.32 -14.39 31.42
C SER A 117 7.24 -13.49 30.75
N ARG A 118 5.96 -13.66 31.12
CA ARG A 118 4.83 -12.88 30.54
C ARG A 118 5.00 -11.37 30.74
N GLU A 119 5.37 -10.96 31.95
CA GLU A 119 5.56 -9.55 32.33
C GLU A 119 6.71 -8.92 31.53
N GLU A 120 7.83 -9.64 31.39
CA GLU A 120 8.97 -9.22 30.59
C GLU A 120 8.65 -9.12 29.10
N LYS A 121 7.88 -10.08 28.54
CA LYS A 121 7.41 -10.03 27.15
C LYS A 121 6.55 -8.80 26.87
N ILE A 122 5.65 -8.44 27.80
CA ILE A 122 4.82 -7.23 27.69
C ILE A 122 5.68 -5.97 27.77
N LEU A 123 6.57 -5.88 28.77
CA LEU A 123 7.48 -4.74 28.95
C LEU A 123 8.43 -4.57 27.75
N HIS A 124 8.97 -5.67 27.21
CA HIS A 124 9.82 -5.65 26.03
C HIS A 124 9.06 -5.13 24.82
N ARG A 125 7.82 -5.60 24.61
CA ARG A 125 7.00 -5.14 23.48
C ARG A 125 6.63 -3.67 23.59
N ILE A 126 6.29 -3.20 24.78
CA ILE A 126 6.04 -1.78 25.04
C ILE A 126 7.31 -0.98 24.75
N SER A 127 8.47 -1.44 25.25
CA SER A 127 9.78 -0.81 25.01
C SER A 127 10.15 -0.77 23.53
N ASP A 128 9.93 -1.86 22.78
CA ASP A 128 10.20 -1.93 21.34
C ASP A 128 9.26 -1.05 20.53
N HIS A 129 7.98 -0.98 20.94
CA HIS A 129 7.05 -0.02 20.36
C HIS A 129 7.53 1.42 20.56
N PHE A 130 7.94 1.79 21.78
CA PHE A 130 8.52 3.12 22.05
C PHE A 130 9.85 3.36 21.31
N ARG A 131 10.71 2.36 21.16
CA ARG A 131 11.95 2.46 20.36
C ARG A 131 11.63 2.62 18.87
N ALA A 132 10.64 1.91 18.34
CA ALA A 132 10.21 2.03 16.95
C ALA A 132 9.63 3.42 16.66
N LEU A 133 8.84 3.96 17.59
CA LEU A 133 8.35 5.34 17.56
C LEU A 133 9.50 6.36 17.61
N GLY A 134 10.43 6.20 18.56
CA GLY A 134 11.59 7.10 18.70
C GLY A 134 12.59 7.03 17.54
N SER A 135 12.63 5.92 16.80
CA SER A 135 13.50 5.73 15.62
C SER A 135 12.79 6.01 14.28
N ARG A 136 11.57 6.56 14.29
CA ARG A 136 10.76 6.86 13.09
C ARG A 136 10.54 5.64 12.18
N LYS A 137 10.55 4.43 12.75
CA LYS A 137 10.28 3.17 12.04
C LYS A 137 8.79 2.91 11.83
N LEU A 138 7.93 3.67 12.51
CA LEU A 138 6.49 3.70 12.29
C LEU A 138 6.11 5.06 11.71
N LEU A 139 5.11 5.05 10.84
CA LEU A 139 4.52 6.23 10.22
C LEU A 139 3.24 6.60 10.98
N ASP A 140 3.01 7.90 11.14
CA ASP A 140 1.80 8.46 11.71
C ASP A 140 1.16 9.42 10.71
N VAL A 141 -0.15 9.47 10.68
CA VAL A 141 -0.89 10.50 9.96
C VAL A 141 -0.62 11.83 10.66
N ASN A 142 -0.29 12.87 9.90
CA ASN A 142 -0.02 14.18 10.49
C ASN A 142 -1.30 14.79 11.12
N LYS A 143 -1.14 15.81 11.97
CA LYS A 143 -2.26 16.38 12.72
C LYS A 143 -3.31 17.05 11.82
N GLN A 144 -2.90 17.65 10.71
CA GLN A 144 -3.81 18.35 9.79
C GLN A 144 -4.67 17.33 9.05
N ASP A 145 -4.07 16.26 8.54
CA ASP A 145 -4.75 15.18 7.84
C ASP A 145 -5.73 14.43 8.74
N LYS A 146 -5.39 14.21 10.02
CA LYS A 146 -6.34 13.66 11.01
C LYS A 146 -7.58 14.56 11.21
N VAL A 147 -7.42 15.88 11.10
CA VAL A 147 -8.53 16.82 11.17
C VAL A 147 -9.35 16.76 9.88
N HIS A 148 -8.70 16.69 8.71
CA HIS A 148 -9.37 16.50 7.43
C HIS A 148 -10.19 15.21 7.39
N ASP A 149 -9.60 14.06 7.76
CA ASP A 149 -10.31 12.77 7.84
C ASP A 149 -11.60 12.87 8.66
N LYS A 150 -11.54 13.59 9.78
CA LYS A 150 -12.69 13.82 10.65
C LYS A 150 -13.72 14.77 10.02
N LEU A 151 -13.28 15.80 9.30
CA LEU A 151 -14.16 16.76 8.62
C LEU A 151 -14.89 16.12 7.43
N PHE A 152 -14.19 15.29 6.66
CA PHE A 152 -14.75 14.59 5.51
C PHE A 152 -15.48 13.29 5.88
N ASN A 153 -15.51 12.93 7.18
CA ASN A 153 -16.16 11.73 7.69
C ASN A 153 -15.64 10.44 7.02
N VAL A 154 -14.30 10.38 6.86
CA VAL A 154 -13.60 9.20 6.33
C VAL A 154 -13.92 7.99 7.20
N THR A 155 -14.24 6.87 6.56
CA THR A 155 -14.58 5.60 7.22
C THR A 155 -13.38 5.07 7.98
N MET A 156 -13.55 4.79 9.28
CA MET A 156 -12.52 4.20 10.14
C MET A 156 -12.94 2.79 10.53
N LEU A 157 -12.20 1.78 10.07
CA LEU A 157 -12.58 0.39 10.26
C LEU A 157 -12.37 -0.05 11.72
N THR A 158 -13.36 -0.76 12.25
CA THR A 158 -13.23 -1.57 13.46
C THR A 158 -12.32 -2.78 13.23
N PRO A 159 -11.81 -3.44 14.29
CA PRO A 159 -11.01 -4.65 14.13
C PRO A 159 -11.69 -5.76 13.31
N LEU A 160 -13.03 -5.85 13.36
CA LEU A 160 -13.78 -6.87 12.63
C LEU A 160 -13.95 -6.51 11.16
N GLU A 161 -14.28 -5.25 10.85
CA GLU A 161 -14.43 -4.79 9.46
C GLU A 161 -13.09 -4.85 8.69
N LYS A 162 -11.94 -4.72 9.38
CA LYS A 162 -10.61 -4.89 8.76
C LYS A 162 -10.38 -6.28 8.18
N GLU A 163 -11.11 -7.29 8.63
CA GLU A 163 -10.93 -8.67 8.16
C GLU A 163 -11.33 -8.83 6.69
N GLU A 164 -12.25 -8.00 6.18
CA GLU A 164 -12.62 -7.98 4.75
C GLU A 164 -11.44 -7.52 3.87
N PHE A 165 -10.59 -6.65 4.41
CA PHE A 165 -9.44 -6.06 3.72
C PHE A 165 -8.13 -6.78 4.01
N ARG A 166 -8.15 -7.84 4.83
CA ARG A 166 -6.92 -8.52 5.24
C ARG A 166 -6.33 -9.32 4.09
N VAL A 167 -5.05 -9.08 3.83
CA VAL A 167 -4.25 -9.84 2.87
C VAL A 167 -3.17 -10.59 3.63
N MET A 168 -2.96 -11.86 3.28
CA MET A 168 -2.04 -12.76 3.97
C MET A 168 -0.94 -13.22 3.01
N PRO A 169 0.32 -12.86 3.27
CA PRO A 169 1.43 -13.34 2.47
C PRO A 169 1.79 -14.77 2.87
N SER A 170 1.68 -15.72 1.95
CA SER A 170 1.97 -17.12 2.19
C SER A 170 2.41 -17.80 0.92
N GLU A 171 3.44 -18.66 1.00
CA GLU A 171 3.96 -19.42 -0.15
C GLU A 171 4.39 -18.52 -1.32
N GLY A 172 4.94 -17.34 -1.01
CA GLY A 172 5.34 -16.35 -2.02
C GLY A 172 4.17 -15.72 -2.77
N ARG A 173 2.95 -15.79 -2.21
CA ARG A 173 1.73 -15.20 -2.77
C ARG A 173 0.95 -14.43 -1.72
N LEU A 174 0.07 -13.55 -2.18
CA LEU A 174 -0.91 -12.84 -1.39
C LEU A 174 -2.25 -13.56 -1.48
N TRP A 175 -2.82 -13.89 -0.33
CA TRP A 175 -4.10 -14.58 -0.19
C TRP A 175 -5.10 -13.70 0.55
N GLN A 176 -6.38 -13.82 0.20
CA GLN A 176 -7.48 -13.18 0.90
C GLN A 176 -8.47 -14.24 1.36
N LEU A 177 -8.98 -14.06 2.58
CA LEU A 177 -10.02 -14.90 3.13
C LEU A 177 -11.37 -14.25 2.83
N ASN A 178 -12.21 -14.93 2.07
CA ASN A 178 -13.54 -14.44 1.73
C ASN A 178 -14.53 -14.94 2.79
N GLN A 179 -15.14 -13.99 3.48
CA GLN A 179 -16.13 -14.28 4.50
C GLN A 179 -17.42 -14.83 3.85
N PRO A 180 -18.09 -15.80 4.48
CA PRO A 180 -19.41 -16.23 4.04
C PRO A 180 -20.41 -15.08 4.20
N VAL A 181 -21.20 -14.80 3.16
CA VAL A 181 -22.26 -13.77 3.20
C VAL A 181 -23.61 -14.33 3.68
N ASP A 182 -23.76 -15.65 3.63
CA ASP A 182 -24.93 -16.43 4.06
C ASP A 182 -24.52 -17.86 4.41
N GLU A 183 -25.50 -18.71 4.78
CA GLU A 183 -25.28 -20.11 5.16
C GLU A 183 -24.94 -21.04 3.97
N GLU A 184 -25.07 -20.55 2.73
CA GLU A 184 -24.81 -21.33 1.51
C GLU A 184 -23.44 -21.00 0.88
N THR A 185 -22.90 -19.82 1.20
CA THR A 185 -21.59 -19.37 0.74
C THR A 185 -20.49 -19.98 1.61
N ALA A 186 -19.61 -20.76 1.00
CA ALA A 186 -18.49 -21.35 1.71
C ALA A 186 -17.47 -20.29 2.17
N LEU A 187 -16.95 -20.46 3.38
CA LEU A 187 -15.73 -19.78 3.81
C LEU A 187 -14.60 -20.23 2.87
N SER A 188 -13.96 -19.28 2.19
CA SER A 188 -12.92 -19.58 1.20
C SER A 188 -11.65 -18.77 1.43
N ILE A 189 -10.53 -19.30 0.96
CA ILE A 189 -9.27 -18.58 0.82
C ILE A 189 -8.83 -18.65 -0.63
N ALA A 190 -8.63 -17.48 -1.21
CA ALA A 190 -8.34 -17.30 -2.62
C ALA A 190 -7.09 -16.44 -2.79
N PRO A 191 -6.39 -16.55 -3.93
CA PRO A 191 -5.36 -15.57 -4.28
C PRO A 191 -5.97 -14.17 -4.32
N PHE A 192 -5.30 -13.20 -3.69
CA PHE A 192 -5.71 -11.81 -3.73
C PHE A 192 -5.50 -11.24 -5.13
N ASP A 193 -6.44 -10.42 -5.59
CA ASP A 193 -6.42 -9.88 -6.94
C ASP A 193 -6.93 -8.42 -6.95
N THR A 194 -6.17 -7.53 -7.60
CA THR A 194 -6.48 -6.11 -7.70
C THR A 194 -6.95 -5.69 -9.09
N THR A 195 -7.11 -6.60 -10.06
CA THR A 195 -7.43 -6.22 -11.46
C THR A 195 -8.71 -5.39 -11.58
N GLU A 196 -9.70 -5.66 -10.74
CA GLU A 196 -10.98 -4.93 -10.68
C GLU A 196 -10.99 -3.79 -9.65
N MET A 197 -9.85 -3.53 -9.01
CA MET A 197 -9.70 -2.45 -8.03
C MET A 197 -9.12 -1.20 -8.67
N HIS A 198 -9.32 -0.08 -7.99
CA HIS A 198 -8.67 1.18 -8.30
C HIS A 198 -8.05 1.75 -7.02
N ALA A 199 -6.79 2.19 -7.14
CA ALA A 199 -6.18 3.09 -6.19
C ALA A 199 -6.39 4.54 -6.69
N HIS A 200 -5.94 5.52 -5.91
CA HIS A 200 -5.96 6.96 -6.18
C HIS A 200 -6.12 7.36 -7.65
N ASN A 201 -6.88 8.42 -7.91
CA ASN A 201 -7.10 8.97 -9.26
C ASN A 201 -7.49 7.91 -10.29
N ASN A 202 -8.23 6.87 -9.87
CA ASN A 202 -8.65 5.74 -10.70
C ASN A 202 -7.51 4.93 -11.34
N ALA A 203 -6.36 4.84 -10.68
CA ALA A 203 -5.29 3.94 -11.11
C ALA A 203 -5.79 2.48 -11.11
N GLN A 204 -6.22 2.03 -12.29
CA GLN A 204 -6.91 0.76 -12.49
C GLN A 204 -5.96 -0.41 -12.26
N GLY A 205 -6.47 -1.48 -11.68
CA GLY A 205 -5.68 -2.67 -11.37
C GLY A 205 -4.81 -2.53 -10.12
N ARG A 206 -4.95 -1.44 -9.35
CA ARG A 206 -4.16 -1.17 -8.14
C ARG A 206 -5.04 -1.06 -6.90
N ALA A 207 -4.43 -1.26 -5.74
CA ALA A 207 -5.07 -1.07 -4.45
C ALA A 207 -4.15 -0.31 -3.49
N ILE A 208 -4.75 0.46 -2.59
CA ILE A 208 -4.03 1.00 -1.44
C ILE A 208 -3.77 -0.10 -0.44
N PHE A 209 -2.60 -0.08 0.20
CA PHE A 209 -2.28 -1.04 1.25
C PHE A 209 -1.56 -0.41 2.43
N VAL A 210 -1.74 -1.02 3.60
CA VAL A 210 -0.95 -0.72 4.80
C VAL A 210 -0.38 -1.98 5.42
N LEU A 211 0.82 -1.85 5.97
CA LEU A 211 1.46 -2.84 6.80
C LEU A 211 1.39 -2.36 8.25
N SER A 212 0.69 -3.09 9.12
CA SER A 212 0.56 -2.73 10.54
C SER A 212 1.90 -2.85 11.27
N PRO A 213 2.07 -2.22 12.45
CA PRO A 213 3.24 -2.44 13.30
C PRO A 213 3.44 -3.92 13.72
N GLN A 214 2.37 -4.71 13.66
CA GLN A 214 2.37 -6.15 13.94
C GLN A 214 2.74 -6.97 12.70
N GLY A 215 2.83 -6.32 11.52
CA GLY A 215 3.14 -6.88 10.20
C GLY A 215 1.99 -7.62 9.53
N GLU A 216 0.78 -7.24 9.90
CA GLU A 216 -0.44 -7.57 9.19
C GLU A 216 -0.58 -6.66 7.97
N LEU A 217 -1.01 -7.22 6.84
CA LEU A 217 -1.20 -6.49 5.60
C LEU A 217 -2.70 -6.31 5.36
N PHE A 218 -3.10 -5.08 5.05
CA PHE A 218 -4.48 -4.75 4.68
C PHE A 218 -4.45 -4.00 3.36
N ALA A 219 -5.39 -4.31 2.47
CA ALA A 219 -5.50 -3.64 1.19
C ALA A 219 -6.93 -3.61 0.67
N GLY A 220 -7.20 -2.62 -0.18
CA GLY A 220 -8.50 -2.44 -0.81
C GLY A 220 -8.49 -1.27 -1.78
N LEU A 221 -9.61 -1.07 -2.45
CA LEU A 221 -9.84 0.11 -3.28
C LEU A 221 -9.86 1.38 -2.41
N SER A 222 -9.37 2.49 -2.95
CA SER A 222 -9.49 3.78 -2.29
C SER A 222 -10.70 4.53 -2.82
N GLU A 223 -11.46 5.16 -1.93
CA GLU A 223 -12.57 6.04 -2.31
C GLU A 223 -12.23 7.48 -1.92
N MET A 224 -12.23 8.40 -2.89
CA MET A 224 -11.96 9.81 -2.64
C MET A 224 -12.91 10.36 -1.56
N GLY A 225 -12.33 11.03 -0.55
CA GLY A 225 -13.06 11.58 0.59
C GLY A 225 -13.75 10.56 1.52
N LYS A 226 -13.69 9.24 1.26
CA LYS A 226 -14.42 8.23 2.04
C LYS A 226 -13.54 7.13 2.62
N PHE A 227 -12.57 6.62 1.86
CA PHE A 227 -11.77 5.47 2.28
C PHE A 227 -10.31 5.59 1.82
N HIS A 228 -9.39 5.75 2.78
CA HIS A 228 -7.97 6.01 2.57
C HIS A 228 -7.10 5.04 3.37
N HIS A 229 -5.76 5.15 3.29
CA HIS A 229 -4.84 4.34 4.10
C HIS A 229 -5.14 4.42 5.60
N SER A 230 -5.56 5.59 6.09
CA SER A 230 -5.88 5.82 7.50
C SER A 230 -7.08 4.98 7.96
N SER A 231 -8.00 4.63 7.07
CA SER A 231 -9.18 3.79 7.33
C SER A 231 -8.80 2.43 7.93
N PHE A 232 -7.75 1.80 7.40
CA PHE A 232 -7.30 0.47 7.84
C PHE A 232 -6.76 0.44 9.27
N GLN A 233 -6.17 1.52 9.77
CA GLN A 233 -5.64 1.60 11.15
C GLN A 233 -6.40 2.59 12.03
N SER A 234 -7.57 3.07 11.58
CA SER A 234 -8.38 4.03 12.32
C SER A 234 -7.58 5.30 12.67
N GLY A 235 -6.72 5.75 11.74
CA GLY A 235 -5.78 6.86 11.93
C GLY A 235 -4.56 6.54 12.82
N GLY A 236 -4.37 5.27 13.19
CA GLY A 236 -3.26 4.79 14.00
C GLY A 236 -1.94 4.65 13.23
N TYR A 237 -0.90 4.20 13.94
CA TYR A 237 0.43 4.00 13.34
C TYR A 237 0.46 2.82 12.38
N VAL A 238 1.24 2.96 11.31
CA VAL A 238 1.57 1.86 10.38
C VAL A 238 3.08 1.64 10.35
N ALA A 239 3.53 0.43 10.06
CA ALA A 239 4.91 0.20 9.65
C ALA A 239 5.16 0.80 8.26
N TYR A 240 4.14 0.75 7.39
CA TYR A 240 4.21 1.28 6.04
C TYR A 240 2.83 1.46 5.41
N GLY A 241 2.72 2.34 4.43
CA GLY A 241 1.60 2.42 3.49
C GLY A 241 2.12 2.69 2.09
N GLY A 242 1.38 2.25 1.07
CA GLY A 242 1.76 2.39 -0.34
C GLY A 242 0.61 1.99 -1.26
N THR A 243 0.89 1.84 -2.55
CA THR A 243 0.00 1.15 -3.49
C THR A 243 0.68 -0.08 -4.08
N PHE A 244 -0.11 -1.07 -4.49
CA PHE A 244 0.39 -2.24 -5.18
C PHE A 244 -0.58 -2.76 -6.25
N ALA A 245 -0.07 -3.57 -7.18
CA ALA A 245 -0.88 -4.38 -8.08
C ALA A 245 -0.59 -5.86 -7.83
N VAL A 246 -1.65 -6.65 -7.73
CA VAL A 246 -1.58 -8.08 -7.44
C VAL A 246 -2.49 -8.80 -8.42
N ASN A 247 -1.93 -9.76 -9.16
CA ASN A 247 -2.69 -10.60 -10.07
C ASN A 247 -2.62 -12.04 -9.58
N ASN A 248 -3.77 -12.63 -9.22
CA ASN A 248 -3.87 -14.03 -8.83
C ASN A 248 -2.84 -14.39 -7.73
N GLY A 249 -2.75 -13.52 -6.74
CA GLY A 249 -1.88 -13.57 -5.57
C GLY A 249 -0.42 -13.21 -5.83
N ARG A 250 -0.02 -12.87 -7.06
CA ARG A 250 1.35 -12.49 -7.39
C ARG A 250 1.49 -10.97 -7.36
N LEU A 251 2.52 -10.48 -6.65
CA LEU A 251 2.81 -9.05 -6.57
C LEU A 251 3.51 -8.58 -7.86
N ASP A 252 2.80 -7.83 -8.66
CA ASP A 252 3.26 -7.35 -9.97
C ASP A 252 3.86 -5.95 -9.88
N TYR A 253 3.36 -5.11 -8.96
CA TYR A 253 3.78 -3.72 -8.78
C TYR A 253 3.73 -3.30 -7.32
N ILE A 254 4.63 -2.41 -6.89
CA ILE A 254 4.58 -1.74 -5.59
C ILE A 254 5.22 -0.33 -5.65
N ASP A 255 4.63 0.63 -4.93
CA ASP A 255 5.22 1.93 -4.68
C ASP A 255 5.08 2.44 -3.24
N ASP A 256 5.62 3.64 -2.99
CA ASP A 256 5.55 4.36 -1.71
C ASP A 256 4.48 5.46 -1.65
N TYR A 257 3.48 5.43 -2.54
CA TYR A 257 2.40 6.39 -2.50
C TYR A 257 1.37 6.01 -1.44
N SER A 258 1.38 6.75 -0.33
CA SER A 258 0.61 6.41 0.86
C SER A 258 -0.32 7.53 1.34
N GLY A 259 -0.55 8.55 0.51
CA GLY A 259 -1.14 9.82 0.92
C GLY A 259 -0.50 10.35 2.21
N HIS A 260 -1.31 10.44 3.28
CA HIS A 260 -0.97 11.08 4.56
C HIS A 260 0.19 10.46 5.36
N TYR A 261 0.51 9.18 5.14
CA TYR A 261 1.60 8.52 5.89
C TYR A 261 3.02 8.86 5.41
N THR A 262 3.17 9.43 4.21
CA THR A 262 4.43 9.96 3.64
C THR A 262 5.71 9.19 4.00
N PRO A 263 5.83 7.89 3.62
CA PRO A 263 7.01 7.08 3.90
C PRO A 263 8.28 7.73 3.34
N LYS A 264 9.39 7.60 4.06
CA LYS A 264 10.72 7.96 3.52
C LYS A 264 11.34 6.74 2.84
N ALA A 265 12.39 7.00 2.05
CA ALA A 265 13.10 5.96 1.30
C ALA A 265 13.57 4.78 2.17
N GLN A 266 13.96 5.05 3.43
CA GLN A 266 14.38 4.00 4.36
C GLN A 266 13.22 3.07 4.76
N GLN A 267 12.01 3.61 4.99
CA GLN A 267 10.83 2.79 5.28
C GLN A 267 10.44 1.95 4.05
N PHE A 268 10.49 2.54 2.86
CA PHE A 268 10.21 1.79 1.63
C PHE A 268 11.20 0.65 1.43
N PHE A 269 12.51 0.91 1.58
CA PHE A 269 13.53 -0.14 1.53
C PHE A 269 13.30 -1.25 2.56
N ASN A 270 12.90 -0.91 3.79
CA ASN A 270 12.59 -1.91 4.82
C ASN A 270 11.42 -2.79 4.41
N VAL A 271 10.36 -2.22 3.84
CA VAL A 271 9.21 -2.99 3.36
C VAL A 271 9.56 -3.88 2.18
N LEU A 272 10.31 -3.39 1.20
CA LEU A 272 10.79 -4.23 0.10
C LEU A 272 11.60 -5.42 0.62
N LYS A 273 12.42 -5.23 1.66
CA LYS A 273 13.15 -6.32 2.31
C LYS A 273 12.22 -7.32 3.00
N GLU A 274 11.19 -6.85 3.71
CA GLU A 274 10.19 -7.75 4.32
C GLU A 274 9.43 -8.54 3.26
N LEU A 275 8.97 -7.90 2.18
CA LEU A 275 8.25 -8.57 1.09
C LEU A 275 9.14 -9.58 0.37
N LYS A 276 10.42 -9.26 0.14
CA LYS A 276 11.41 -10.19 -0.39
C LYS A 276 11.61 -11.39 0.53
N ASN A 277 11.73 -11.17 1.84
CA ASN A 277 11.88 -12.24 2.82
C ASN A 277 10.63 -13.14 2.92
N ARG A 278 9.46 -12.61 2.55
CA ARG A 278 8.20 -13.36 2.39
C ARG A 278 8.04 -13.99 1.00
N ASN A 279 9.07 -13.93 0.16
CA ASN A 279 9.12 -14.45 -1.21
C ASN A 279 8.09 -13.83 -2.17
N LEU A 280 7.68 -12.58 -1.93
CA LEU A 280 6.68 -11.88 -2.75
C LEU A 280 7.29 -11.04 -3.88
N ILE A 281 8.57 -10.66 -3.75
CA ILE A 281 9.27 -9.88 -4.79
C ILE A 281 9.90 -10.86 -5.78
N HIS A 282 9.41 -10.85 -7.01
CA HIS A 282 9.93 -11.61 -8.14
C HIS A 282 10.81 -10.74 -9.04
N GLU A 283 11.51 -11.34 -10.01
CA GLU A 283 12.44 -10.60 -10.89
C GLU A 283 11.75 -9.51 -11.71
N ASP A 284 10.48 -9.72 -12.00
CA ASP A 284 9.61 -8.92 -12.84
C ASP A 284 8.55 -8.14 -12.03
N THR A 285 8.62 -8.17 -10.69
CA THR A 285 7.85 -7.24 -9.85
C THR A 285 8.36 -5.82 -10.08
N GLN A 286 7.50 -4.88 -10.45
CA GLN A 286 7.86 -3.48 -10.65
C GLN A 286 7.91 -2.75 -9.31
N ILE A 287 8.97 -1.98 -9.06
CA ILE A 287 9.19 -1.25 -7.80
C ILE A 287 9.43 0.23 -8.12
N ASN A 288 8.46 1.07 -7.77
CA ASN A 288 8.46 2.49 -8.12
C ASN A 288 8.44 3.39 -6.90
N LYS A 289 8.88 4.63 -7.08
CA LYS A 289 8.84 5.65 -6.04
C LYS A 289 7.92 6.78 -6.51
N LYS A 290 6.85 7.04 -5.77
CA LYS A 290 5.82 8.07 -5.97
C LYS A 290 5.36 8.20 -7.42
N PHE A 291 4.53 7.26 -7.88
CA PHE A 291 3.94 7.19 -9.23
C PHE A 291 4.89 7.25 -10.43
N ASN A 292 6.21 7.28 -10.21
CA ASN A 292 7.14 7.40 -11.32
C ASN A 292 7.67 6.03 -11.75
N GLU A 293 7.12 5.52 -12.84
CA GLU A 293 7.53 4.26 -13.47
C GLU A 293 8.94 4.31 -14.09
N ASN A 294 9.45 5.52 -14.34
CA ASN A 294 10.70 5.76 -15.06
C ASN A 294 11.92 6.03 -14.14
N ILE A 295 11.72 6.31 -12.85
CA ILE A 295 12.82 6.72 -11.95
C ILE A 295 13.34 5.60 -11.05
N GLY A 296 12.51 4.60 -10.70
CA GLY A 296 12.89 3.53 -9.75
C GLY A 296 13.44 4.06 -8.41
N LEU A 297 13.90 3.17 -7.53
CA LEU A 297 14.47 3.57 -6.24
C LEU A 297 15.93 4.05 -6.45
N LYS A 298 16.25 5.35 -6.42
CA LYS A 298 17.67 5.77 -6.42
C LYS A 298 18.34 5.47 -5.07
N VAL A 299 19.38 4.62 -5.05
CA VAL A 299 20.26 4.42 -3.88
C VAL A 299 21.69 4.84 -4.28
N GLY A 300 22.12 6.02 -3.83
CA GLY A 300 23.37 6.63 -4.29
C GLY A 300 23.26 7.12 -5.73
N SER A 301 24.29 6.88 -6.55
CA SER A 301 24.35 7.31 -7.95
C SER A 301 23.66 6.36 -8.95
N ASN A 302 23.06 5.26 -8.49
CA ASN A 302 22.50 4.21 -9.35
C ASN A 302 20.96 4.18 -9.25
N LEU A 303 20.29 4.08 -10.40
CA LEU A 303 18.87 3.68 -10.46
C LEU A 303 18.78 2.23 -10.02
N LEU A 304 18.08 1.98 -8.92
CA LEU A 304 17.79 0.65 -8.42
C LEU A 304 16.42 0.26 -8.99
N ASN A 305 16.44 -0.27 -10.21
CA ASN A 305 15.34 -1.10 -10.71
C ASN A 305 15.31 -2.43 -9.92
N THR A 306 14.23 -3.20 -10.04
CA THR A 306 14.02 -4.48 -9.32
C THR A 306 15.23 -5.42 -9.39
N ARG A 307 15.95 -5.44 -10.52
CA ARG A 307 17.17 -6.24 -10.71
C ARG A 307 18.31 -5.77 -9.81
N GLY A 308 18.51 -4.46 -9.66
CA GLY A 308 19.47 -3.86 -8.72
C GLY A 308 19.14 -4.16 -7.25
N PHE A 309 17.84 -4.19 -6.89
CA PHE A 309 17.39 -4.59 -5.54
C PHE A 309 17.63 -6.07 -5.24
N LEU A 310 17.44 -6.93 -6.24
CA LEU A 310 17.61 -8.36 -6.10
C LEU A 310 19.09 -8.81 -6.17
N GLY A 311 20.01 -7.91 -6.53
CA GLY A 311 21.44 -8.24 -6.67
C GLY A 311 21.76 -9.02 -7.94
N LEU A 312 20.88 -8.98 -8.94
CA LEU A 312 21.03 -9.69 -10.21
C LEU A 312 21.92 -8.86 -11.14
N GLN A 313 23.12 -9.34 -11.47
CA GLN A 313 23.95 -8.70 -12.50
C GLN A 313 23.27 -8.82 -13.88
N GLY A 314 23.14 -7.71 -14.61
CA GLY A 314 22.59 -7.68 -15.97
C GLY A 314 23.13 -6.51 -16.78
N LYS A 315 23.46 -6.78 -18.05
CA LYS A 315 24.08 -5.86 -19.03
C LYS A 315 23.30 -4.55 -19.18
N SER A 316 24.04 -3.45 -19.29
CA SER A 316 23.55 -2.12 -19.62
C SER A 316 22.70 -2.13 -20.89
N ILE A 317 21.44 -1.72 -20.78
CA ILE A 317 20.60 -1.36 -21.92
C ILE A 317 21.02 0.06 -22.33
N PRO A 318 21.28 0.36 -23.61
CA PRO A 318 21.55 1.73 -24.05
C PRO A 318 20.29 2.59 -23.86
N LYS A 319 20.42 3.74 -23.20
CA LYS A 319 19.36 4.74 -23.12
C LYS A 319 19.12 5.33 -24.51
N GLU A 320 17.92 5.14 -25.08
CA GLU A 320 17.34 6.19 -25.92
C GLU A 320 16.98 7.37 -25.00
N GLN A 321 17.28 8.60 -25.43
CA GLN A 321 16.97 9.79 -24.65
C GLN A 321 15.46 10.03 -24.73
N GLU A 322 14.75 9.58 -23.71
CA GLU A 322 13.35 9.96 -23.49
C GLU A 322 13.22 11.49 -23.33
N PRO A 323 12.08 12.07 -23.75
CA PRO A 323 11.79 13.49 -23.54
C PRO A 323 11.78 13.82 -22.04
N ILE A 324 12.32 14.99 -21.69
CA ILE A 324 12.42 15.44 -20.30
C ILE A 324 11.05 15.96 -19.85
N ASP A 325 10.48 15.36 -18.81
CA ASP A 325 9.32 15.90 -18.10
C ASP A 325 9.76 17.03 -17.16
N HIS A 326 9.69 18.27 -17.65
CA HIS A 326 10.13 19.45 -16.92
C HIS A 326 9.26 19.76 -15.71
N TYR A 327 7.93 19.53 -15.80
CA TYR A 327 7.00 19.73 -14.69
C TYR A 327 7.37 18.84 -13.51
N GLN A 328 7.43 17.53 -13.76
CA GLN A 328 7.71 16.55 -12.73
C GLN A 328 9.12 16.69 -12.15
N THR A 329 10.11 17.01 -13.00
CA THR A 329 11.50 17.22 -12.55
C THR A 329 11.58 18.34 -11.51
N ILE A 330 10.91 19.47 -11.75
CA ILE A 330 10.93 20.62 -10.84
C ILE A 330 10.06 20.38 -9.62
N GLN A 331 8.90 19.76 -9.78
CA GLN A 331 8.02 19.38 -8.67
C GLN A 331 8.77 18.50 -7.66
N LEU A 332 9.48 17.47 -8.15
CA LEU A 332 10.29 16.57 -7.31
C LEU A 332 11.43 17.30 -6.61
N PHE A 333 12.09 18.23 -7.30
CA PHE A 333 13.14 19.05 -6.72
C PHE A 333 12.63 19.89 -5.53
N LEU A 334 11.47 20.52 -5.68
CA LEU A 334 10.86 21.33 -4.62
C LEU A 334 10.45 20.48 -3.41
N TYR A 335 9.83 19.32 -3.66
CA TYR A 335 9.51 18.38 -2.58
C TYR A 335 10.74 17.84 -1.84
N ALA A 336 11.88 17.71 -2.53
CA ALA A 336 13.13 17.25 -1.92
C ALA A 336 13.86 18.33 -1.11
N SER A 337 13.45 19.60 -1.22
CA SER A 337 14.16 20.75 -0.65
C SER A 337 13.82 21.04 0.82
N ASP A 338 13.01 20.19 1.48
CA ASP A 338 12.54 20.37 2.88
C ASP A 338 11.92 21.77 3.15
N LEU A 339 11.37 22.41 2.11
CA LEU A 339 10.74 23.72 2.21
C LEU A 339 9.31 23.59 2.74
N SER A 340 8.92 24.50 3.63
CA SER A 340 7.53 24.61 4.08
C SER A 340 6.62 25.10 2.94
N PHE A 341 5.35 24.69 2.95
CA PHE A 341 4.38 25.02 1.89
C PHE A 341 4.03 26.52 1.80
N ASP A 342 4.30 27.30 2.84
CA ASP A 342 4.21 28.76 2.84
C ASP A 342 5.40 29.44 2.14
N ASN A 343 6.40 28.68 1.69
CA ASN A 343 7.53 29.23 0.96
C ASN A 343 7.06 29.80 -0.40
N PRO A 344 7.44 31.06 -0.74
CA PRO A 344 7.04 31.71 -1.99
C PRO A 344 7.40 30.96 -3.28
N ILE A 345 8.34 30.01 -3.21
CA ILE A 345 8.72 29.20 -4.37
C ILE A 345 7.60 28.28 -4.84
N TRP A 346 6.72 27.83 -3.94
CA TRP A 346 5.57 27.00 -4.29
C TRP A 346 4.54 27.77 -5.13
N ARG A 347 4.28 29.03 -4.76
CA ARG A 347 3.47 29.96 -5.56
C ARG A 347 4.11 30.21 -6.93
N THR A 348 5.42 30.41 -6.94
CA THR A 348 6.19 30.60 -8.18
C THR A 348 6.09 29.38 -9.10
N PHE A 349 6.25 28.17 -8.56
CA PHE A 349 6.07 26.91 -9.29
C PHE A 349 4.66 26.78 -9.87
N ALA A 350 3.63 27.00 -9.06
CA ALA A 350 2.23 26.89 -9.47
C ALA A 350 1.88 27.79 -10.66
N ILE A 351 2.36 29.04 -10.62
CA ILE A 351 2.10 30.04 -11.66
C ILE A 351 2.87 29.72 -12.94
N VAL A 352 4.18 29.44 -12.81
CA VAL A 352 5.06 29.24 -13.96
C VAL A 352 4.74 27.93 -14.68
N MET A 353 4.45 26.86 -13.94
CA MET A 353 4.19 25.56 -14.54
C MET A 353 2.81 25.44 -15.16
N HIS A 354 1.78 26.07 -14.60
CA HIS A 354 0.47 26.13 -15.23
C HIS A 354 0.56 26.75 -16.63
N GLU A 355 1.28 27.87 -16.79
CA GLU A 355 1.45 28.51 -18.10
C GLU A 355 2.26 27.65 -19.08
N HIS A 356 3.30 26.97 -18.60
CA HIS A 356 4.06 26.04 -19.41
C HIS A 356 3.19 24.89 -19.92
N LEU A 357 2.43 24.24 -19.03
CA LEU A 357 1.56 23.11 -19.38
C LEU A 357 0.42 23.54 -20.31
N ASN A 358 -0.21 24.69 -20.05
CA ASN A 358 -1.22 25.27 -20.93
C ASN A 358 -0.68 25.48 -22.36
N THR A 359 0.53 26.02 -22.47
CA THR A 359 1.17 26.25 -23.78
C THR A 359 1.52 24.95 -24.48
N THR A 360 2.00 23.95 -23.74
CA THR A 360 2.36 22.63 -24.27
C THR A 360 1.12 21.87 -24.75
N LEU A 361 0.03 21.84 -23.97
CA LEU A 361 -1.24 21.22 -24.35
C LEU A 361 -1.87 21.86 -25.59
N LEU A 362 -1.74 23.18 -25.76
CA LEU A 362 -2.17 23.86 -26.99
C LEU A 362 -1.32 23.48 -28.23
N ALA A 363 -0.11 22.96 -28.03
CA ALA A 363 0.83 22.60 -29.09
C ALA A 363 0.81 21.10 -29.45
N THR A 364 0.30 20.24 -28.56
CA THR A 364 0.28 18.77 -28.74
C THR A 364 -1.12 18.22 -28.53
N ASP A 365 -1.70 17.57 -29.55
CA ASP A 365 -2.97 16.86 -29.42
C ASP A 365 -2.83 15.66 -28.45
N GLU A 366 -3.62 15.68 -27.36
CA GLU A 366 -3.92 14.56 -26.44
C GLU A 366 -2.71 13.76 -25.90
N ASP A 367 -1.82 14.42 -25.14
CA ASP A 367 -0.87 13.74 -24.23
C ASP A 367 -1.53 13.56 -22.85
N GLU A 368 -1.80 12.31 -22.49
CA GLU A 368 -2.48 11.92 -21.24
C GLU A 368 -1.70 12.37 -20.00
N THR A 369 -0.36 12.27 -20.02
CA THR A 369 0.52 12.69 -18.91
C THR A 369 0.52 14.21 -18.73
N MET A 370 0.55 14.96 -19.83
CA MET A 370 0.48 16.43 -19.74
C MET A 370 -0.89 16.92 -19.27
N THR A 371 -1.96 16.17 -19.59
CA THR A 371 -3.32 16.46 -19.13
C THR A 371 -3.42 16.27 -17.62
N GLU A 372 -2.88 15.17 -17.09
CA GLU A 372 -2.81 14.92 -15.64
C GLU A 372 -2.05 16.04 -14.90
N HIS A 373 -0.85 16.41 -15.36
CA HIS A 373 -0.07 17.49 -14.75
C HIS A 373 -0.80 18.84 -14.76
N TYR A 374 -1.59 19.09 -15.81
CA TYR A 374 -2.38 20.31 -15.93
C TYR A 374 -3.56 20.35 -14.95
N GLU A 375 -4.20 19.21 -14.70
CA GLU A 375 -5.24 19.12 -13.67
C GLU A 375 -4.63 19.29 -12.27
N GLU A 376 -3.49 18.64 -11.98
CA GLU A 376 -2.78 18.78 -10.70
C GLU A 376 -2.40 20.22 -10.39
N ILE A 377 -1.87 20.95 -11.38
CA ILE A 377 -1.40 22.31 -11.15
C ILE A 377 -2.56 23.30 -10.95
N ILE A 378 -3.74 23.04 -11.52
CA ILE A 378 -4.96 23.82 -11.26
C ILE A 378 -5.43 23.61 -9.82
N GLU A 379 -5.48 22.37 -9.34
CA GLU A 379 -5.82 22.09 -7.94
C GLU A 379 -4.84 22.77 -6.99
N PHE A 380 -3.54 22.69 -7.28
CA PHE A 380 -2.52 23.34 -6.46
C PHE A 380 -2.64 24.87 -6.47
N GLN A 381 -3.02 25.47 -7.60
CA GLN A 381 -3.32 26.90 -7.66
C GLN A 381 -4.51 27.30 -6.78
N ASN A 382 -5.56 26.48 -6.75
CA ASN A 382 -6.73 26.72 -5.90
C ASN A 382 -6.36 26.70 -4.41
N ASP A 383 -5.54 25.74 -3.97
CA ASP A 383 -5.05 25.65 -2.59
C ASP A 383 -4.23 26.88 -2.16
N LEU A 384 -3.50 27.48 -3.11
CA LEU A 384 -2.72 28.69 -2.91
C LEU A 384 -3.52 29.99 -3.11
N GLY A 385 -4.82 29.89 -3.40
CA GLY A 385 -5.70 31.03 -3.68
C GLY A 385 -5.30 31.83 -4.92
N ILE A 386 -4.72 31.16 -5.93
CA ILE A 386 -4.34 31.75 -7.21
C ILE A 386 -5.54 31.65 -8.17
N GLN A 387 -5.86 32.74 -8.87
CA GLN A 387 -6.98 32.74 -9.83
C GLN A 387 -6.60 32.06 -11.15
N PRO A 388 -7.53 31.38 -11.85
CA PRO A 388 -7.24 30.67 -13.10
C PRO A 388 -6.66 31.54 -14.23
N ASP A 389 -7.05 32.81 -14.32
CA ASP A 389 -6.57 33.78 -15.32
C ASP A 389 -5.42 34.67 -14.79
N PHE A 390 -4.73 34.26 -13.72
CA PHE A 390 -3.70 35.07 -13.05
C PHE A 390 -2.67 35.69 -14.01
N VAL A 391 -2.18 34.92 -14.98
CA VAL A 391 -1.17 35.39 -15.95
C VAL A 391 -1.71 36.50 -16.86
N LYS A 392 -2.99 36.42 -17.25
CA LYS A 392 -3.65 37.45 -18.09
C LYS A 392 -3.94 38.72 -17.29
N GLU A 393 -4.37 38.57 -16.04
CA GLU A 393 -4.74 39.68 -15.16
C GLU A 393 -3.50 40.39 -14.56
N HIS A 394 -2.41 39.64 -14.32
CA HIS A 394 -1.22 40.11 -13.62
C HIS A 394 0.10 39.82 -14.40
N PRO A 395 0.25 40.31 -15.64
CA PRO A 395 1.38 39.95 -16.50
C PRO A 395 2.74 40.43 -15.96
N LEU A 396 2.80 41.54 -15.21
CA LEU A 396 4.05 42.02 -14.61
C LEU A 396 4.48 41.16 -13.41
N GLU A 397 3.53 40.71 -12.60
CA GLU A 397 3.77 39.82 -11.45
C GLU A 397 4.19 38.43 -11.94
N TYR A 398 3.57 37.94 -13.03
CA TYR A 398 4.01 36.73 -13.71
C TYR A 398 5.48 36.79 -14.14
N GLN A 399 5.95 37.91 -14.71
CA GLN A 399 7.37 38.06 -15.08
C GLN A 399 8.30 37.97 -13.86
N GLU A 400 7.89 38.51 -12.71
CA GLU A 400 8.67 38.36 -11.47
C GLU A 400 8.77 36.89 -11.04
N HIS A 401 7.67 36.13 -11.12
CA HIS A 401 7.68 34.69 -10.86
C HIS A 401 8.59 33.93 -11.82
N VAL A 402 8.54 34.25 -13.11
CA VAL A 402 9.45 33.65 -14.12
C VAL A 402 10.91 33.92 -13.76
N GLU A 403 11.28 35.15 -13.41
CA GLU A 403 12.67 35.48 -13.06
C GLU A 403 13.11 34.81 -11.74
N ASN A 404 12.22 34.70 -10.75
CA ASN A 404 12.51 33.97 -9.52
C ASN A 404 12.68 32.47 -9.78
N PHE A 405 11.88 31.90 -10.68
CA PHE A 405 12.01 30.52 -11.12
C PHE A 405 13.33 30.26 -11.83
N LYS A 406 13.73 31.14 -12.78
CA LYS A 406 15.03 31.03 -13.48
C LYS A 406 16.18 31.06 -12.50
N LYS A 407 16.18 32.01 -11.55
CA LYS A 407 17.22 32.09 -10.50
C LYS A 407 17.30 30.82 -9.67
N MET A 408 16.16 30.23 -9.31
CA MET A 408 16.13 28.95 -8.59
C MET A 408 16.81 27.85 -9.40
N VAL A 409 16.46 27.71 -10.69
CA VAL A 409 17.06 26.68 -11.55
C VAL A 409 18.56 26.91 -11.77
N GLU A 410 18.95 28.13 -12.14
CA GLU A 410 20.35 28.48 -12.42
C GLU A 410 21.26 28.38 -11.19
N SER A 411 20.72 28.63 -9.99
CA SER A 411 21.48 28.46 -8.74
C SER A 411 21.67 27.00 -8.33
N ASN A 412 20.95 26.06 -8.98
CA ASN A 412 21.03 24.64 -8.67
C ASN A 412 21.55 23.82 -9.86
N LYS A 413 22.86 23.54 -9.84
CA LYS A 413 23.53 22.79 -10.91
C LYS A 413 22.92 21.39 -11.14
N GLY A 414 22.51 20.69 -10.08
CA GLY A 414 21.91 19.36 -10.20
C GLY A 414 20.57 19.41 -10.92
N LEU A 415 19.71 20.36 -10.54
CA LEU A 415 18.44 20.61 -11.21
C LEU A 415 18.64 21.04 -12.68
N MET A 416 19.61 21.92 -12.95
CA MET A 416 19.92 22.36 -14.31
C MET A 416 20.37 21.20 -15.21
N ASP A 417 21.19 20.29 -14.68
CA ASP A 417 21.62 19.09 -15.40
C ASP A 417 20.43 18.13 -15.66
N ASP A 418 19.54 17.95 -14.67
CA ASP A 418 18.33 17.12 -14.77
C ASP A 418 17.31 17.69 -15.79
N LEU A 419 17.30 19.01 -16.00
CA LEU A 419 16.48 19.72 -17.01
C LEU A 419 17.11 19.78 -18.41
N GLY A 420 18.17 19.01 -18.67
CA GLY A 420 18.83 18.97 -19.98
C GLY A 420 19.82 20.12 -20.22
N GLY A 421 20.30 20.75 -19.14
CA GLY A 421 21.37 21.75 -19.17
C GLY A 421 20.95 23.13 -19.69
N ASN A 422 19.66 23.38 -19.89
CA ASN A 422 19.12 24.67 -20.31
C ASN A 422 17.66 24.86 -19.86
N ILE A 423 17.15 26.09 -19.99
CA ILE A 423 15.77 26.47 -19.64
C ILE A 423 15.00 27.01 -20.85
N ASN A 424 15.45 26.71 -22.08
CA ASN A 424 14.84 27.22 -23.31
C ASN A 424 13.45 26.65 -23.59
N TRP A 425 13.10 25.55 -22.91
CA TRP A 425 11.78 24.93 -22.91
C TRP A 425 10.73 25.75 -22.14
N LEU A 426 11.15 26.69 -21.30
CA LEU A 426 10.23 27.50 -20.51
C LEU A 426 9.57 28.56 -21.40
N HIS A 427 8.32 28.33 -21.76
CA HIS A 427 7.48 29.30 -22.45
C HIS A 427 7.11 30.45 -21.51
N VAL A 428 7.38 31.68 -21.96
CA VAL A 428 7.06 32.90 -21.20
C VAL A 428 5.92 33.60 -21.93
N TYR A 429 4.80 33.81 -21.22
CA TYR A 429 3.69 34.62 -21.70
C TYR A 429 4.18 36.00 -22.18
N LYS A 430 3.88 36.34 -23.43
CA LYS A 430 4.06 37.68 -24.00
C LYS A 430 2.68 38.30 -24.19
N PRO A 431 2.30 39.33 -23.43
CA PRO A 431 1.04 40.02 -23.70
C PRO A 431 1.07 40.57 -25.12
N GLU A 432 -0.04 40.46 -25.85
CA GLU A 432 -0.18 41.10 -27.16
C GLU A 432 0.15 42.59 -27.00
N GLU A 433 1.08 43.09 -27.82
CA GLU A 433 1.29 44.54 -27.93
C GLU A 433 -0.07 45.15 -28.28
N THR A 434 -0.63 45.90 -27.32
CA THR A 434 -1.77 46.75 -27.60
C THR A 434 -1.36 47.65 -28.76
N GLN A 435 -1.92 47.39 -29.94
CA GLN A 435 -1.87 48.33 -31.04
C GLN A 435 -2.43 49.64 -30.50
N THR A 436 -1.51 50.56 -30.20
CA THR A 436 -1.84 51.95 -29.96
C THR A 436 -2.34 52.47 -31.28
N ASN A 437 -3.66 52.35 -31.50
CA ASN A 437 -4.37 53.13 -32.50
C ASN A 437 -4.14 54.60 -32.17
N THR A 438 -3.10 55.16 -32.77
CA THR A 438 -2.91 56.60 -32.85
C THR A 438 -3.94 57.09 -33.87
N ILE A 439 -4.85 57.93 -33.38
CA ILE A 439 -5.93 58.59 -34.15
C ILE A 439 -5.34 59.45 -35.27
#